data_AF-A0A1A3BRH6-F1
#
_entry.id   AF-A0A1A3BRH6-F1
#
_cell.length_a   1.000
_cell.length_b   1.000
_cell.length_c   1.000
_cell.angle_alpha   90.00
_cell.angle_beta   90.00
_cell.angle_gamma   90.00
#
_symmetry.space_group_name_H-M   'P 1'
#
loop_
_entity.id
_entity.type
_entity.pdbx_description
1 polymer ?
#
loop_
_entity_poly.entity_id
_entity_poly.type
_entity_poly.pdbx_seq_one_letter_code
_entity_poly.pdbx_strand_id
1 'polypeptide(L)' 'MEAALEAEVTEFLGRERYQRAAGCSDASDGSRNGYRPVTVKTTTGPVTLERPAARHHRSVRVAPVR' A
#
# COMPACT_ATOMS: atom_id res chain seq x y z
N MET A 1 -4.92 8.39 8.10
CA MET A 1 -5.20 8.05 6.68
C MET A 1 -4.12 7.16 6.10
N GLU A 2 -2.83 7.49 6.27
CA GLU A 2 -1.73 6.68 5.71
C GLU A 2 -1.68 5.23 6.25
N ALA A 3 -2.07 5.02 7.51
CA ALA A 3 -2.17 3.67 8.09
C ALA A 3 -3.12 2.74 7.32
N ALA A 4 -4.19 3.27 6.72
CA ALA A 4 -5.11 2.46 5.90
C ALA A 4 -4.44 2.02 4.58
N LEU A 5 -3.66 2.92 3.96
CA LEU A 5 -2.89 2.59 2.75
C LEU A 5 -1.80 1.56 3.03
N GLU A 6 -1.16 1.62 4.20
CA GLU A 6 -0.20 0.60 4.64
C GLU A 6 -0.86 -0.76 4.89
N ALA A 7 -2.07 -0.76 5.46
CA ALA A 7 -2.85 -1.99 5.65
C ALA A 7 -3.21 -2.63 4.30
N GLU A 8 -3.68 -1.85 3.32
CA GLU A 8 -3.96 -2.36 1.97
C GLU A 8 -2.73 -2.97 1.31
N VAL A 9 -1.55 -2.36 1.44
CA VAL A 9 -0.30 -2.90 0.88
C VAL A 9 0.14 -4.16 1.61
N THR A 10 -0.15 -4.25 2.91
CA THR A 10 0.12 -5.44 3.72
C THR A 10 -0.76 -6.61 3.32
N GLU A 11 -2.05 -6.36 3.13
CA GLU A 11 -3.00 -7.33 2.59
C GLU A 11 -2.59 -7.77 1.19
N PHE A 12 -2.28 -6.81 0.30
CA PHE A 12 -1.84 -7.10 -1.07
C PHE A 12 -0.57 -7.96 -1.13
N LEU A 13 0.43 -7.66 -0.30
CA LEU A 13 1.67 -8.44 -0.27
C LEU A 13 1.55 -9.75 0.53
N GLY A 14 0.46 -9.92 1.29
CA GLY A 14 0.24 -11.07 2.17
C GLY A 14 1.28 -11.19 3.29
N ARG A 15 1.97 -10.09 3.62
CA ARG A 15 3.02 -10.07 4.65
C ARG A 15 3.31 -8.70 5.23
N GLU A 16 3.65 -8.71 6.52
CA GLU A 16 4.04 -7.52 7.27
C GLU A 16 5.33 -6.88 6.75
N ARG A 17 5.58 -5.65 7.19
CA ARG A 17 6.82 -4.96 6.82
C ARG A 17 8.03 -5.74 7.36
N TYR A 18 9.00 -5.98 6.47
CA TYR A 18 10.21 -6.78 6.74
C TYR A 18 9.98 -8.26 7.08
N GLN A 19 8.74 -8.75 7.14
CA GLN A 19 8.46 -10.17 7.26
C GLN A 19 8.97 -10.91 6.02
N ARG A 20 9.64 -12.05 6.24
CA ARG A 20 10.23 -12.85 5.18
C ARG A 20 9.14 -13.61 4.44
N ALA A 21 9.15 -13.52 3.10
CA ALA A 21 8.18 -14.19 2.24
C ALA A 21 8.10 -15.71 2.49
N ALA A 22 9.24 -16.36 2.71
CA ALA A 22 9.31 -17.80 2.96
C ALA A 22 8.55 -18.28 4.21
N GLY A 23 8.19 -17.38 5.13
CA GLY A 23 7.41 -17.69 6.33
C GLY A 23 5.91 -17.44 6.19
N CYS A 24 5.43 -17.04 5.00
CA CYS A 24 4.04 -16.67 4.75
C CYS A 24 3.49 -17.49 3.57
N SER A 25 2.47 -18.31 3.80
CA SER A 25 1.84 -19.13 2.74
C SER A 25 1.25 -18.28 1.61
N ASP A 26 0.73 -17.11 1.96
CA ASP A 26 -0.02 -16.23 1.05
C ASP A 26 0.82 -15.03 0.59
N ALA A 27 2.14 -15.07 0.79
CA ALA A 27 3.01 -13.98 0.37
C ALA A 27 3.03 -13.86 -1.16
N SER A 28 2.58 -12.70 -1.65
CA SER A 28 2.75 -12.34 -3.05
C SER A 28 4.20 -12.03 -3.38
N ASP A 29 4.54 -12.14 -4.66
CA ASP A 29 5.83 -11.70 -5.20
C ASP A 29 6.07 -10.19 -4.97
N GLY A 30 7.25 -9.68 -5.29
CA GLY A 30 7.56 -8.26 -5.22
C GLY A 30 7.84 -7.73 -3.80
N SER A 31 8.04 -6.41 -3.70
CA SER A 31 8.50 -5.77 -2.46
C SER A 31 8.03 -4.32 -2.34
N ARG A 32 7.93 -3.84 -1.09
CA ARG A 32 7.75 -2.41 -0.79
C ARG A 32 8.99 -1.65 -1.27
N ASN A 33 8.78 -0.54 -1.97
CA ASN A 33 9.81 0.23 -2.65
C ASN A 33 9.53 1.73 -2.52
N GLY A 34 9.64 2.21 -1.28
CA GLY A 34 9.48 3.61 -0.92
C GLY A 34 8.03 4.09 -0.97
N TYR A 35 7.88 5.42 -0.99
CA TYR A 35 6.61 6.12 -1.01
C TYR A 35 6.53 7.03 -2.23
N ARG A 36 5.31 7.30 -2.67
CA ARG A 36 5.03 8.29 -3.72
C ARG A 36 3.89 9.20 -3.26
N PRO A 37 4.01 10.53 -3.46
CA PRO A 37 2.95 11.45 -3.08
C PRO A 37 1.69 11.19 -3.92
N VAL A 38 0.53 11.27 -3.27
CA VAL A 38 -0.78 11.25 -3.92
C VAL A 38 -1.68 12.31 -3.30
N THR A 39 -2.37 13.07 -4.13
CA THR A 39 -3.34 14.07 -3.67
C THR A 39 -4.75 13.50 -3.82
N VAL A 40 -5.47 13.42 -2.71
CA VAL A 40 -6.87 12.97 -2.64
C VAL A 40 -7.76 14.18 -2.40
N LYS A 41 -8.84 14.30 -3.19
CA LYS A 41 -9.87 15.31 -2.95
C LYS A 41 -10.75 14.83 -1.80
N THR A 42 -10.82 15.61 -0.73
CA THR A 42 -11.71 15.33 0.41
C THR A 42 -12.72 16.46 0.58
N THR A 43 -13.71 16.27 1.45
CA THR A 43 -14.76 17.27 1.75
C THR A 43 -14.21 18.56 2.37
N THR A 44 -13.09 18.49 3.09
CA THR A 44 -12.41 19.64 3.71
C THR A 44 -11.35 20.26 2.79
N GLY A 45 -11.16 19.70 1.58
CA GLY A 45 -10.15 20.14 0.62
C GLY A 45 -9.20 19.03 0.18
N PRO A 46 -8.25 19.33 -0.72
CA PRO A 46 -7.24 18.37 -1.14
C PRO A 46 -6.24 18.06 -0.02
N VAL A 47 -5.93 16.78 0.17
CA VAL A 47 -4.93 16.29 1.12
C VAL A 47 -3.87 15.49 0.36
N THR A 48 -2.59 15.80 0.60
CA THR A 48 -1.47 15.03 0.06
C THR A 48 -1.03 13.97 1.08
N LEU A 49 -0.88 12.73 0.62
CA LEU A 49 -0.51 11.57 1.41
C LEU A 49 0.73 10.89 0.80
N GLU A 50 1.56 10.25 1.62
CA GLU A 50 2.65 9.40 1.16
C GLU A 50 2.14 7.97 0.95
N ARG A 51 1.85 7.60 -0.30
CA ARG A 51 1.34 6.26 -0.63
C ARG A 51 2.50 5.26 -0.74
N PRO A 52 2.45 4.11 -0.04
CA PRO A 52 3.49 3.09 -0.20
C PRO A 52 3.46 2.50 -1.62
N ALA A 53 4.63 2.33 -2.22
CA ALA A 53 4.77 1.80 -3.57
C ALA A 53 5.30 0.36 -3.54
N ALA A 54 4.73 -0.51 -4.38
CA ALA A 54 5.25 -1.87 -4.61
C ALA A 54 6.08 -1.92 -5.91
N ARG A 55 7.17 -2.69 -5.91
CA ARG A 55 7.99 -2.99 -7.09
C ARG A 55 7.68 -4.40 -7.58
N HIS A 56 7.70 -4.58 -8.91
CA HIS A 56 7.41 -5.84 -9.61
C HIS A 56 5.96 -6.34 -9.43
N HIS A 57 5.04 -5.42 -9.13
CA HIS A 57 3.60 -5.66 -9.13
C HIS A 57 2.85 -4.54 -9.86
N ARG A 58 1.64 -4.83 -10.34
CA ARG A 58 0.70 -3.79 -10.79
C ARG A 58 0.35 -2.94 -9.57
N SER A 59 0.41 -1.61 -9.70
CA SER A 59 0.16 -0.65 -8.62
C SER A 59 -1.06 -1.03 -7.78
N VAL A 60 -0.92 -1.11 -6.45
CA VAL A 60 -2.05 -1.29 -5.53
C VAL A 60 -3.07 -0.19 -5.82
N ARG A 61 -4.27 -0.59 -6.25
CA ARG A 61 -5.36 0.35 -6.48
C ARG A 61 -5.95 0.69 -5.13
N VAL A 62 -5.89 1.97 -4.77
CA VAL A 62 -6.65 2.49 -3.64
C VAL A 62 -8.12 2.24 -3.96
N ALA A 63 -8.77 1.38 -3.18
CA ALA A 63 -10.19 1.14 -3.36
C ALA A 63 -10.96 2.40 -2.93
N PRO A 64 -12.03 2.80 -3.64
CA PRO A 64 -12.85 3.90 -3.16
C PRO A 64 -13.52 3.49 -1.85
N VAL A 65 -13.28 4.28 -0.79
CA VAL A 65 -14.00 4.18 0.47
C VAL A 65 -15.49 4.46 0.17
N ARG A 66 -16.37 3.51 0.46
CA ARG A 66 -17.83 3.68 0.36
C ARG A 66 -18.35 4.47 1.56
#